data_AF-A0A927KEV9-F1
#
_entry.id   AF-A0A927KEV9-F1
#
_cell.length_a   1.000
_cell.length_b   1.000
_cell.length_c   1.000
_cell.angle_alpha   90.00
_cell.angle_beta   90.00
_cell.angle_gamma   90.00
#
_symmetry.space_group_name_H-M   'P 1'
#
loop_
_entity.id
_entity.type
_entity.pdbx_description
1 polymer ?
#
loop_
_entity_poly.entity_id
_entity_poly.type
_entity_poly.pdbx_seq_one_letter_code
_entity_poly.pdbx_strand_id
1 'polypeptide(L)'
;MNPHLAAVRRVHDTTPNAATAQALQLLGMGGDWQLLPGPHRVEGASWRTPAPFLVIDGDLHAEGNLVVATGRHDHGVLIVLGDLHCRNLITGHDQHLVVTGDLVASEAVVAALADSSTVLGGSVRADTVISGAGAWLTLATADAFRAARCDNYVMVGQTPLTPAVPSPLTGLLVDAVLDRDDWDAMDADEREGEEIGDYVLLDESAALVRLADGGSILRR
;
A
#
# COMPACT_ATOMS: atom_id res chain seq x y z
N MET A 1 8.78 -1.60 30.11
CA MET A 1 8.07 -2.29 29.01
C MET A 1 8.18 -1.39 27.78
N ASN A 2 8.58 -1.93 26.62
CA ASN A 2 8.69 -1.15 25.38
C ASN A 2 7.29 -0.57 25.04
N PRO A 3 7.12 0.76 24.94
CA PRO A 3 5.80 1.38 24.79
C PRO A 3 5.10 0.97 23.49
N HIS A 4 5.84 0.81 22.39
CA HIS A 4 5.32 0.34 21.11
C HIS A 4 4.77 -1.08 21.20
N LEU A 5 5.53 -1.98 21.82
CA LEU A 5 5.10 -3.36 22.06
C LEU A 5 3.85 -3.42 22.96
N ALA A 6 3.77 -2.55 23.97
CA ALA A 6 2.60 -2.46 24.83
C ALA A 6 1.35 -2.01 24.06
N ALA A 7 1.49 -1.01 23.18
CA ALA A 7 0.39 -0.53 22.33
C ALA A 7 -0.12 -1.61 21.39
N VAL A 8 0.78 -2.27 20.64
CA VAL A 8 0.40 -3.36 19.72
C VAL A 8 -0.21 -4.54 20.48
N ARG A 9 0.36 -4.96 21.62
CA ARG A 9 -0.20 -6.05 22.43
C ARG A 9 -1.59 -5.72 22.96
N ARG A 10 -1.83 -4.50 23.41
CA ARG A 10 -3.16 -4.09 23.89
C ARG A 10 -4.22 -4.30 22.81
N VAL A 11 -3.92 -3.94 21.56
CA VAL A 11 -4.84 -4.15 20.43
C VAL A 11 -4.94 -5.63 20.08
N HIS A 12 -3.81 -6.35 20.00
CA HIS A 12 -3.79 -7.79 19.71
C HIS A 12 -4.58 -8.61 20.72
N ASP A 13 -4.43 -8.35 22.02
CA ASP A 13 -5.10 -9.08 23.09
C ASP A 13 -6.62 -8.82 23.10
N THR A 14 -7.04 -7.65 22.60
CA THR A 14 -8.46 -7.27 22.52
C THR A 14 -9.11 -7.75 21.23
N THR A 15 -8.39 -7.70 20.10
CA THR A 15 -8.89 -8.04 18.76
C THR A 15 -7.77 -8.68 17.93
N PRO A 16 -7.43 -9.94 18.19
CA PRO A 16 -6.35 -10.62 17.48
C PRO A 16 -6.75 -10.88 16.03
N ASN A 17 -5.85 -10.55 15.11
CA ASN A 17 -6.01 -10.78 13.67
C ASN A 17 -4.63 -10.85 12.97
N ALA A 18 -4.62 -11.09 11.67
CA ALA A 18 -3.39 -11.19 10.88
C ALA A 18 -2.53 -9.91 10.95
N ALA A 19 -3.16 -8.73 10.92
CA ALA A 19 -2.46 -7.45 11.02
C ALA A 19 -1.77 -7.26 12.38
N THR A 20 -2.48 -7.50 13.50
CA THR A 20 -1.87 -7.38 14.83
C THR A 20 -0.77 -8.42 15.07
N ALA A 21 -0.90 -9.63 14.52
CA ALA A 21 0.17 -10.63 14.54
C ALA A 21 1.40 -10.18 13.71
N GLN A 22 1.18 -9.64 12.51
CA GLN A 22 2.24 -9.09 11.66
C GLN A 22 2.94 -7.90 12.34
N ALA A 23 2.18 -7.00 12.98
CA ALA A 23 2.73 -5.88 13.75
C ALA A 23 3.67 -6.36 14.87
N LEU A 24 3.30 -7.41 15.60
CA LEU A 24 4.15 -8.00 16.64
C LEU A 24 5.44 -8.61 16.06
N GLN A 25 5.37 -9.24 14.89
CA GLN A 25 6.54 -9.79 14.21
C GLN A 25 7.49 -8.68 13.74
N LEU A 26 6.96 -7.63 13.10
CA LEU A 26 7.74 -6.50 12.60
C LEU A 26 8.42 -5.72 13.74
N LEU A 27 7.75 -5.54 14.88
CA LEU A 27 8.37 -4.98 16.09
C LEU A 27 9.57 -5.80 16.59
N GLY A 28 9.64 -7.09 16.27
CA GLY A 28 10.74 -7.98 16.60
C GLY A 28 12.01 -7.76 15.78
N MET A 29 11.93 -7.04 14.65
CA MET A 29 13.08 -6.77 13.77
C MET A 29 14.14 -5.83 14.39
N GLY A 30 13.82 -5.19 15.53
CA GLY A 30 14.62 -4.09 16.07
C GLY A 30 14.33 -2.77 15.34
N GLY A 31 15.06 -1.71 15.70
CA GLY A 31 14.89 -0.37 15.10
C GLY A 31 14.53 0.71 16.12
N ASP A 32 14.77 1.97 15.73
CA ASP A 32 14.41 3.15 16.52
C ASP A 32 12.94 3.52 16.27
N TRP A 33 12.06 2.72 16.87
CA TRP A 33 10.62 2.90 16.78
C TRP A 33 10.18 4.23 17.41
N GLN A 34 9.29 4.91 16.70
CA GLN A 34 8.53 6.04 17.22
C GLN A 34 7.08 5.64 17.47
N LEU A 35 6.48 6.20 18.51
CA LEU A 35 5.07 6.04 18.85
C LEU A 35 4.42 7.42 18.82
N LEU A 36 3.42 7.59 17.95
CA LEU A 36 2.56 8.76 17.97
C LEU A 36 1.18 8.35 18.52
N PRO A 37 0.66 9.04 19.55
CA PRO A 37 -0.68 8.78 20.05
C PRO A 37 -1.75 9.20 19.03
N GLY A 38 -2.82 8.40 18.90
CA GLY A 38 -3.95 8.66 18.01
C GLY A 38 -5.19 9.24 18.73
N PRO A 39 -6.21 9.70 17.97
CA PRO A 39 -6.27 9.76 16.51
C PRO A 39 -5.31 10.81 15.94
N HIS A 40 -4.61 10.47 14.86
CA HIS A 40 -3.61 11.31 14.22
C HIS A 40 -4.13 11.86 12.89
N ARG A 41 -4.20 13.18 12.76
CA ARG A 41 -4.67 13.85 11.55
C ARG A 41 -3.52 14.62 10.92
N VAL A 42 -3.35 14.44 9.61
CA VAL A 42 -2.33 15.15 8.84
C VAL A 42 -2.99 15.93 7.72
N GLU A 43 -2.68 17.23 7.68
CA GLU A 43 -3.12 18.17 6.65
C GLU A 43 -2.05 18.29 5.56
N GLY A 44 -2.50 18.60 4.34
CA GLY A 44 -1.63 18.79 3.18
C GLY A 44 -1.92 17.86 2.02
N ALA A 45 -1.31 18.14 0.87
CA ALA A 45 -1.53 17.39 -0.36
C ALA A 45 -0.93 15.98 -0.32
N SER A 46 0.10 15.78 0.52
CA SER A 46 0.74 14.50 0.78
C SER A 46 1.33 14.47 2.19
N TRP A 47 1.44 13.27 2.74
CA TRP A 47 2.19 12.99 3.96
C TRP A 47 3.09 11.79 3.73
N ARG A 48 4.36 11.99 4.06
CA ARG A 48 5.39 10.96 4.05
C ARG A 48 5.73 10.60 5.48
N THR A 49 5.97 9.32 5.76
CA THR A 49 6.33 8.90 7.12
C THR A 49 7.57 9.66 7.61
N PRO A 50 7.51 10.31 8.81
CA PRO A 50 8.62 11.12 9.32
C PRO A 50 9.78 10.28 9.87
N ALA A 51 9.56 8.99 10.06
CA ALA A 51 10.53 8.04 10.59
C ALA A 51 10.42 6.70 9.87
N PRO A 52 11.51 5.93 9.75
CA PRO A 52 11.48 4.62 9.10
C PRO A 52 10.63 3.62 9.88
N PHE A 53 10.61 3.69 11.22
CA PHE A 53 9.82 2.79 12.06
C PHE A 53 8.84 3.58 12.92
N LEU A 54 7.55 3.49 12.60
CA LEU A 54 6.51 4.32 13.20
C LEU A 54 5.28 3.49 13.56
N VAL A 55 4.80 3.68 14.78
CA VAL A 55 3.49 3.22 15.25
C VAL A 55 2.60 4.43 15.49
N ILE A 56 1.42 4.45 14.88
CA ILE A 56 0.31 5.32 15.24
C ILE A 56 -0.62 4.53 16.18
N ASP A 57 -0.76 5.00 17.42
CA ASP A 57 -1.61 4.38 18.42
C ASP A 57 -3.07 4.85 18.30
N GLY A 58 -3.74 4.41 17.24
CA GLY A 58 -5.12 4.75 16.89
C GLY A 58 -5.27 5.01 15.39
N ASP A 59 -6.33 5.74 15.03
CA ASP A 59 -6.63 6.03 13.62
C ASP A 59 -5.65 7.03 13.01
N LEU A 60 -5.39 6.89 11.71
CA LEU A 60 -4.63 7.83 10.89
C LEU A 60 -5.52 8.40 9.78
N HIS A 61 -5.62 9.72 9.73
CA HIS A 61 -6.33 10.43 8.66
C HIS A 61 -5.39 11.41 7.97
N ALA A 62 -4.96 11.08 6.75
CA ALA A 62 -4.25 12.00 5.87
C ALA A 62 -5.23 12.62 4.88
N GLU A 63 -5.30 13.95 4.80
CA GLU A 63 -6.21 14.62 3.84
C GLU A 63 -5.83 14.35 2.38
N GLY A 64 -4.52 14.23 2.13
CA GLY A 64 -3.96 13.97 0.82
C GLY A 64 -3.45 12.53 0.64
N ASN A 65 -2.35 12.41 -0.07
CA ASN A 65 -1.71 11.11 -0.33
C ASN A 65 -0.88 10.65 0.86
N LEU A 66 -0.93 9.37 1.19
CA LEU A 66 -0.05 8.72 2.15
C LEU A 66 1.07 7.98 1.41
N VAL A 67 2.32 8.34 1.74
CA VAL A 67 3.52 7.70 1.21
C VAL A 67 4.26 6.99 2.34
N VAL A 68 4.18 5.66 2.37
CA VAL A 68 4.92 4.82 3.30
C VAL A 68 6.29 4.54 2.72
N ALA A 69 7.17 5.55 2.84
CA ALA A 69 8.59 5.49 2.52
C ALA A 69 9.23 6.78 3.04
N THR A 70 10.42 6.75 3.65
CA THR A 70 11.05 7.99 4.15
C THR A 70 11.82 8.77 3.07
N GLY A 71 12.21 8.11 1.98
CA GLY A 71 13.11 8.66 0.96
C GLY A 71 14.57 8.79 1.41
N ARG A 72 14.93 8.26 2.59
CA ARG A 72 16.28 8.29 3.17
C ARG A 72 16.77 6.94 3.68
N HIS A 73 15.85 6.01 3.86
CA HIS A 73 16.09 4.67 4.36
C HIS A 73 15.50 3.66 3.39
N ASP A 74 16.26 2.59 3.18
CA ASP A 74 15.91 1.54 2.22
C ASP A 74 14.79 0.64 2.77
N HIS A 75 14.62 0.54 4.09
CA HIS A 75 13.57 -0.24 4.74
C HIS A 75 12.82 0.56 5.80
N GLY A 76 11.56 0.20 6.05
CA GLY A 76 10.74 0.87 7.04
C GLY A 76 9.39 0.21 7.30
N VAL A 77 8.75 0.56 8.41
CA VAL A 77 7.45 0.05 8.83
C VAL A 77 6.57 1.19 9.36
N LEU A 78 5.35 1.28 8.83
CA LEU A 78 4.25 2.02 9.42
C LEU A 78 3.21 1.04 9.97
N ILE A 79 2.91 1.15 11.27
CA ILE A 79 1.83 0.41 11.93
C ILE A 79 0.76 1.41 12.36
N VAL A 80 -0.47 1.23 11.89
CA VAL A 80 -1.65 2.01 12.31
C VAL A 80 -2.56 1.11 13.15
N LEU A 81 -2.69 1.44 14.43
CA LEU A 81 -3.49 0.68 15.41
C LEU A 81 -4.96 1.13 15.43
N GLY A 82 -5.54 1.27 14.24
CA GLY A 82 -6.90 1.74 14.02
C GLY A 82 -7.22 1.75 12.53
N ASP A 83 -8.10 2.66 12.13
CA ASP A 83 -8.48 2.87 10.74
C ASP A 83 -7.52 3.83 10.04
N LEU A 84 -7.37 3.66 8.72
CA LEU A 84 -6.55 4.51 7.87
C LEU A 84 -7.40 5.15 6.76
N HIS A 85 -7.40 6.48 6.72
CA HIS A 85 -8.07 7.28 5.69
C HIS A 85 -7.05 8.12 4.93
N CYS A 86 -7.12 8.07 3.60
CA CYS A 86 -6.30 8.90 2.72
C CYS A 86 -6.96 9.11 1.35
N ARG A 87 -6.33 9.91 0.49
CA ARG A 87 -6.72 10.00 -0.92
C ARG A 87 -6.12 8.86 -1.74
N ASN A 88 -4.80 8.80 -1.77
CA ASN A 88 -4.02 7.71 -2.35
C ASN A 88 -3.08 7.14 -1.28
N LEU A 89 -2.75 5.86 -1.39
CA LEU A 89 -1.75 5.20 -0.57
C LEU A 89 -0.73 4.52 -1.48
N ILE A 90 0.56 4.65 -1.15
CA ILE A 90 1.63 3.84 -1.71
C ILE A 90 2.54 3.31 -0.61
N THR A 91 2.79 2.01 -0.64
CA THR A 91 3.85 1.35 0.14
C THR A 91 5.06 1.15 -0.77
N GLY A 92 6.17 1.84 -0.47
CA GLY A 92 7.39 1.76 -1.29
C GLY A 92 8.10 0.41 -1.22
N HIS A 93 9.08 0.17 -2.10
CA HIS A 93 9.96 -1.00 -2.05
C HIS A 93 10.56 -1.18 -0.65
N ASP A 94 10.45 -2.39 -0.10
CA ASP A 94 11.03 -2.81 1.19
C ASP A 94 10.46 -2.00 2.38
N GLN A 95 9.31 -1.36 2.15
CA GLN A 95 8.52 -0.71 3.20
C GLN A 95 7.34 -1.62 3.58
N HIS A 96 6.91 -1.52 4.82
CA HIS A 96 5.80 -2.32 5.31
C HIS A 96 4.71 -1.46 5.92
N LEU A 97 3.47 -1.75 5.57
CA LEU A 97 2.29 -1.13 6.15
C LEU A 97 1.43 -2.18 6.83
N VAL A 98 1.09 -1.93 8.09
CA VAL A 98 0.08 -2.69 8.81
C VAL A 98 -1.01 -1.75 9.30
N VAL A 99 -2.26 -2.08 9.01
CA VAL A 99 -3.44 -1.37 9.53
C VAL A 99 -4.32 -2.37 10.25
N THR A 100 -4.59 -2.16 11.54
CA THR A 100 -5.37 -3.14 12.31
C THR A 100 -6.87 -3.05 12.06
N GLY A 101 -7.35 -1.92 11.56
CA GLY A 101 -8.74 -1.65 11.18
C GLY A 101 -8.95 -1.57 9.66
N ASP A 102 -9.86 -0.70 9.24
CA ASP A 102 -10.24 -0.46 7.85
C ASP A 102 -9.26 0.49 7.14
N LEU A 103 -9.04 0.27 5.84
CA LEU A 103 -8.36 1.20 4.94
C LEU A 103 -9.38 1.80 3.96
N VAL A 104 -9.50 3.13 3.97
CA VAL A 104 -10.31 3.89 3.03
C VAL A 104 -9.42 4.86 2.26
N ALA A 105 -9.14 4.52 1.00
CA ALA A 105 -8.55 5.43 0.03
C ALA A 105 -9.66 5.97 -0.89
N SER A 106 -9.74 7.28 -1.13
CA SER A 106 -10.74 7.80 -2.06
C SER A 106 -10.41 7.55 -3.53
N GLU A 107 -9.14 7.29 -3.85
CA GLU A 107 -8.65 6.98 -5.19
C GLU A 107 -7.93 5.62 -5.21
N ALA A 108 -6.60 5.58 -5.05
CA ALA A 108 -5.81 4.37 -5.28
C ALA A 108 -5.08 3.84 -4.03
N VAL A 109 -4.88 2.52 -4.00
CA VAL A 109 -3.94 1.83 -3.08
C VAL A 109 -2.91 1.09 -3.91
N VAL A 110 -1.62 1.39 -3.68
CA VAL A 110 -0.49 0.74 -4.34
C VAL A 110 0.27 -0.11 -3.31
N ALA A 111 0.17 -1.42 -3.46
CA ALA A 111 0.74 -2.44 -2.58
C ALA A 111 1.47 -3.52 -3.39
N ALA A 112 2.10 -3.13 -4.51
CA ALA A 112 2.74 -4.04 -5.46
C ALA A 112 4.27 -3.96 -5.47
N LEU A 113 4.89 -2.99 -4.80
CA LEU A 113 6.32 -2.73 -4.93
C LEU A 113 7.15 -3.79 -4.19
N ALA A 114 8.24 -4.27 -4.82
CA ALA A 114 8.96 -5.48 -4.40
C ALA A 114 9.40 -5.43 -2.92
N ASP A 115 9.50 -6.61 -2.30
CA ASP A 115 9.90 -6.82 -0.90
C ASP A 115 9.06 -6.07 0.15
N SER A 116 8.02 -5.34 -0.26
CA SER A 116 7.09 -4.64 0.62
C SER A 116 6.04 -5.59 1.18
N SER A 117 5.34 -5.14 2.23
CA SER A 117 4.13 -5.84 2.68
C SER A 117 3.06 -4.84 3.07
N THR A 118 1.81 -5.11 2.68
CA THR A 118 0.66 -4.32 3.14
C THR A 118 -0.40 -5.26 3.70
N VAL A 119 -0.69 -5.16 4.99
CA VAL A 119 -1.58 -6.09 5.70
C VAL A 119 -2.69 -5.34 6.43
N LEU A 120 -3.94 -5.73 6.20
CA LEU A 120 -5.10 -5.14 6.85
C LEU A 120 -5.81 -6.13 7.78
N GLY A 121 -6.25 -5.63 8.94
CA GLY A 121 -7.10 -6.35 9.87
C GLY A 121 -8.59 -6.23 9.54
N GLY A 122 -8.99 -5.14 8.88
CA GLY A 122 -10.35 -4.87 8.41
C GLY A 122 -10.49 -4.97 6.89
N SER A 123 -11.32 -4.08 6.34
CA SER A 123 -11.66 -3.98 4.92
C SER A 123 -10.83 -2.93 4.18
N VAL A 124 -10.72 -3.10 2.86
CA VAL A 124 -10.17 -2.08 1.95
C VAL A 124 -11.29 -1.52 1.10
N ARG A 125 -11.44 -0.19 1.11
CA ARG A 125 -12.28 0.55 0.18
C ARG A 125 -11.43 1.52 -0.62
N ALA A 126 -11.44 1.38 -1.93
CA ALA A 126 -10.72 2.22 -2.88
C ALA A 126 -11.47 2.26 -4.22
N ASP A 127 -11.14 3.20 -5.11
CA ASP A 127 -11.53 3.04 -6.50
C ASP A 127 -10.69 1.93 -7.15
N THR A 128 -9.37 2.04 -7.02
CA THR A 128 -8.41 1.15 -7.68
C THR A 128 -7.38 0.58 -6.68
N VAL A 129 -7.11 -0.72 -6.76
CA VAL A 129 -6.02 -1.39 -6.03
C VAL A 129 -4.99 -1.94 -7.03
N ILE A 130 -3.73 -1.54 -6.85
CA ILE A 130 -2.58 -2.04 -7.61
C ILE A 130 -1.79 -2.96 -6.68
N SER A 131 -1.83 -4.26 -6.96
CA SER A 131 -1.36 -5.32 -6.08
C SER A 131 -1.11 -6.58 -6.90
N GLY A 132 -0.14 -7.40 -6.51
CA GLY A 132 0.13 -8.71 -7.09
C GLY A 132 1.29 -8.76 -8.09
N ALA A 133 2.00 -7.65 -8.30
CA ALA A 133 3.15 -7.55 -9.21
C ALA A 133 4.47 -7.38 -8.43
N GLY A 134 4.88 -8.41 -7.68
CA GLY A 134 6.10 -8.41 -6.84
C GLY A 134 5.80 -8.39 -5.34
N ALA A 135 4.82 -7.59 -4.93
CA ALA A 135 4.20 -7.64 -3.59
C ALA A 135 2.68 -7.56 -3.68
N TRP A 136 1.99 -7.68 -2.54
CA TRP A 136 0.52 -7.68 -2.52
C TRP A 136 -0.09 -7.13 -1.23
N LEU A 137 -1.35 -6.69 -1.37
CA LEU A 137 -2.25 -6.41 -0.26
C LEU A 137 -2.80 -7.71 0.33
N THR A 138 -2.70 -7.88 1.65
CA THR A 138 -3.24 -9.04 2.37
C THR A 138 -4.44 -8.66 3.23
N LEU A 139 -5.52 -9.42 3.10
CA LEU A 139 -6.79 -9.27 3.80
C LEU A 139 -7.14 -10.53 4.61
N ALA A 140 -7.99 -10.36 5.62
CA ALA A 140 -8.48 -11.47 6.44
C ALA A 140 -9.52 -12.34 5.72
N THR A 141 -10.41 -11.73 4.92
CA THR A 141 -11.51 -12.40 4.22
C THR A 141 -11.72 -11.80 2.84
N ALA A 142 -12.43 -12.51 1.95
CA ALA A 142 -12.75 -12.00 0.62
C ALA A 142 -13.73 -10.81 0.67
N ASP A 143 -14.73 -10.84 1.57
CA ASP A 143 -15.73 -9.77 1.72
C ASP A 143 -15.14 -8.43 2.23
N ALA A 144 -13.90 -8.47 2.71
CA ALA A 144 -13.12 -7.30 3.10
C ALA A 144 -12.62 -6.51 1.88
N PHE A 145 -12.60 -7.10 0.68
CA PHE A 145 -12.20 -6.41 -0.55
C PHE A 145 -13.37 -5.61 -1.13
N ARG A 146 -13.26 -4.28 -1.13
CA ARG A 146 -14.30 -3.35 -1.61
C ARG A 146 -13.72 -2.27 -2.52
N ALA A 147 -12.92 -2.68 -3.50
CA ALA A 147 -12.47 -1.79 -4.57
C ALA A 147 -13.23 -2.00 -5.87
N ALA A 148 -13.38 -0.94 -6.67
CA ALA A 148 -14.04 -1.04 -7.98
C ALA A 148 -13.18 -1.78 -9.00
N ARG A 149 -11.84 -1.62 -8.89
CA ARG A 149 -10.86 -2.21 -9.81
C ARG A 149 -9.68 -2.79 -9.03
N CYS A 150 -9.13 -3.87 -9.56
CA CYS A 150 -7.88 -4.48 -9.13
C CYS A 150 -7.05 -4.77 -10.38
N ASP A 151 -5.77 -4.43 -10.35
CA ASP A 151 -4.85 -4.73 -11.45
C ASP A 151 -4.65 -6.25 -11.61
N ASN A 152 -4.05 -6.90 -10.60
CA ASN A 152 -3.73 -8.32 -10.65
C ASN A 152 -4.45 -9.14 -9.56
N TYR A 153 -4.05 -9.06 -8.29
CA TYR A 153 -4.76 -9.78 -7.21
C TYR A 153 -4.48 -9.18 -5.83
N VAL A 154 -5.33 -9.52 -4.87
CA VAL A 154 -5.05 -9.38 -3.42
C VAL A 154 -4.96 -10.76 -2.79
N MET A 155 -4.34 -10.89 -1.62
CA MET A 155 -4.26 -12.16 -0.90
C MET A 155 -5.29 -12.22 0.23
N VAL A 156 -6.03 -13.32 0.32
CA VAL A 156 -6.87 -13.66 1.47
C VAL A 156 -6.18 -14.79 2.23
N GLY A 157 -5.49 -14.43 3.31
CA GLY A 157 -4.55 -15.34 3.96
C GLY A 157 -3.42 -15.75 3.01
N GLN A 158 -3.50 -16.96 2.45
CA GLN A 158 -2.52 -17.51 1.49
C GLN A 158 -3.15 -17.82 0.12
N THR A 159 -4.39 -17.38 -0.12
CA THR A 159 -5.12 -17.63 -1.35
C THR A 159 -5.27 -16.34 -2.15
N PRO A 160 -4.87 -16.28 -3.43
CA PRO A 160 -5.09 -15.11 -4.27
C PRO A 160 -6.58 -14.94 -4.58
N LEU A 161 -7.05 -13.71 -4.46
CA LEU A 161 -8.35 -13.25 -4.95
C LEU A 161 -8.09 -12.36 -6.17
N THR A 162 -8.24 -12.96 -7.35
CA THR A 162 -8.08 -12.31 -8.65
C THR A 162 -9.43 -11.70 -9.09
N PRO A 163 -9.46 -10.49 -9.65
CA PRO A 163 -10.68 -9.92 -10.22
C PRO A 163 -11.13 -10.77 -11.42
N ALA A 164 -12.45 -10.87 -11.61
CA ALA A 164 -13.00 -11.59 -12.76
C ALA A 164 -12.69 -10.91 -14.10
N VAL A 165 -12.45 -9.60 -14.08
CA VAL A 165 -12.04 -8.80 -15.24
C VAL A 165 -10.78 -8.03 -14.85
N PRO A 166 -9.62 -8.34 -15.45
CA PRO A 166 -8.39 -7.59 -15.24
C PRO A 166 -8.58 -6.12 -15.64
N SER A 167 -7.94 -5.22 -14.90
CA SER A 167 -7.92 -3.79 -15.22
C SER A 167 -6.47 -3.39 -15.50
N PRO A 168 -5.98 -3.47 -16.75
CA PRO A 168 -4.57 -3.25 -17.04
C PRO A 168 -4.14 -1.83 -16.68
N LEU A 169 -2.90 -1.69 -16.20
CA LEU A 169 -2.33 -0.41 -15.76
C LEU A 169 -2.41 0.67 -16.85
N THR A 170 -2.23 0.29 -18.11
CA THR A 170 -2.35 1.19 -19.28
C THR A 170 -3.72 1.82 -19.43
N GLY A 171 -4.78 1.29 -18.82
CA GLY A 171 -6.12 1.90 -18.79
C GLY A 171 -6.40 2.67 -17.50
N LEU A 172 -5.67 2.37 -16.43
CA LEU A 172 -5.87 2.92 -15.09
C LEU A 172 -5.03 4.18 -14.82
N LEU A 173 -3.77 4.15 -15.21
CA LEU A 173 -2.75 5.08 -14.73
C LEU A 173 -2.36 6.12 -15.77
N VAL A 174 -2.02 7.32 -15.32
CA VAL A 174 -1.46 8.35 -16.21
C VAL A 174 -0.14 7.88 -16.80
N ASP A 175 0.16 8.28 -18.05
CA ASP A 175 1.39 7.83 -18.75
C ASP A 175 2.67 8.17 -17.98
N ALA A 176 2.66 9.26 -17.21
CA ALA A 176 3.80 9.72 -16.44
C ALA A 176 4.23 8.78 -15.30
N VAL A 177 3.51 7.70 -15.02
CA VAL A 177 3.87 6.70 -14.00
C VAL A 177 3.90 5.27 -14.56
N LEU A 178 3.92 5.14 -15.89
CA LEU A 178 4.03 3.85 -16.56
C LEU A 178 5.45 3.67 -17.08
N ASP A 179 6.08 2.58 -16.70
CA ASP A 179 7.28 2.09 -17.37
C ASP A 179 6.84 1.33 -18.63
N ARG A 180 7.32 1.80 -19.78
CA ARG A 180 6.99 1.26 -21.10
C ARG A 180 8.24 0.89 -21.89
N ASP A 181 9.42 0.92 -21.27
CA ASP A 181 10.69 0.81 -21.98
C ASP A 181 10.77 -0.50 -22.78
N ASP A 182 10.35 -1.62 -22.17
CA ASP A 182 10.32 -2.92 -22.83
C ASP A 182 9.38 -2.92 -24.04
N TRP A 183 8.15 -2.43 -23.87
CA TRP A 183 7.17 -2.36 -24.96
C TRP A 183 7.63 -1.43 -26.10
N ASP A 184 8.18 -0.27 -25.75
CA ASP A 184 8.57 0.76 -26.71
C ASP A 184 9.86 0.37 -27.46
N ALA A 185 10.71 -0.48 -26.87
CA ALA A 185 11.90 -1.06 -27.50
C ALA A 185 11.59 -2.15 -28.54
N MET A 186 10.43 -2.83 -28.43
CA MET A 186 10.03 -3.88 -29.37
C MET A 186 9.73 -3.33 -30.78
N ASP A 187 10.16 -4.06 -31.81
CA ASP A 187 9.79 -3.77 -33.19
C ASP A 187 8.37 -4.25 -33.56
N ALA A 188 7.97 -4.04 -34.82
CA ALA A 188 6.60 -4.37 -35.26
C ALA A 188 6.34 -5.88 -35.32
N ASP A 189 7.39 -6.67 -35.60
CA ASP A 189 7.28 -8.13 -35.70
C ASP A 189 7.26 -8.73 -34.28
N GLU A 190 8.02 -8.16 -33.34
CA GLU A 190 8.02 -8.56 -31.92
C GLU A 190 6.69 -8.22 -31.23
N ARG A 191 6.02 -7.13 -31.61
CA ARG A 191 4.70 -6.77 -31.07
C ARG A 191 3.56 -7.60 -31.65
N GLU A 192 3.78 -8.36 -32.72
CA GLU A 192 2.72 -9.13 -33.36
C GLU A 192 2.23 -10.26 -32.44
N GLY A 193 1.02 -10.10 -31.90
CA GLY A 193 0.39 -11.10 -31.03
C GLY A 193 0.61 -10.88 -29.54
N GLU A 194 1.37 -9.86 -29.15
CA GLU A 194 1.64 -9.51 -27.75
C GLU A 194 0.62 -8.50 -27.21
N GLU A 195 0.32 -8.58 -25.90
CA GLU A 195 -0.53 -7.62 -25.22
C GLU A 195 0.32 -6.58 -24.48
N ILE A 196 0.11 -5.29 -24.77
CA ILE A 196 0.84 -4.19 -24.11
C ILE A 196 0.79 -4.25 -22.58
N GLY A 197 -0.29 -4.81 -22.02
CA GLY A 197 -0.45 -4.95 -20.57
C GLY A 197 0.59 -5.85 -19.90
N ASP A 198 1.20 -6.77 -20.66
CA ASP A 198 2.20 -7.71 -20.13
C ASP A 198 3.60 -7.08 -20.00
N TYR A 199 3.83 -5.96 -20.71
CA TYR A 199 5.12 -5.27 -20.79
C TYR A 199 5.11 -3.91 -20.09
N VAL A 200 3.92 -3.37 -19.80
CA VAL A 200 3.80 -2.07 -19.15
C VAL A 200 3.62 -2.25 -17.65
N LEU A 201 4.60 -1.75 -16.91
CA LEU A 201 4.65 -1.83 -15.45
C LEU A 201 4.40 -0.45 -14.82
N LEU A 202 4.17 -0.45 -13.51
CA LEU A 202 4.19 0.78 -12.73
C LEU A 202 5.64 1.24 -12.56
N ASP A 203 5.97 2.45 -13.01
CA ASP A 203 7.23 3.10 -12.66
C ASP A 203 7.14 3.54 -11.18
N GLU A 204 7.78 2.77 -10.31
CA GLU A 204 7.82 3.02 -8.87
C GLU A 204 8.33 4.42 -8.54
N SER A 205 9.42 4.84 -9.17
CA SER A 205 10.08 6.11 -8.88
C SER A 205 9.16 7.27 -9.26
N ALA A 206 8.57 7.22 -10.45
CA ALA A 206 7.64 8.24 -10.92
C ALA A 206 6.35 8.25 -10.08
N ALA A 207 5.82 7.09 -9.70
CA ALA A 207 4.65 6.98 -8.84
C ALA A 207 4.89 7.59 -7.45
N LEU A 208 6.03 7.26 -6.82
CA LEU A 208 6.43 7.82 -5.52
C LEU A 208 6.59 9.33 -5.57
N VAL A 209 7.27 9.87 -6.60
CA VAL A 209 7.43 11.32 -6.78
C VAL A 209 6.08 11.99 -6.95
N ARG A 210 5.25 11.49 -7.87
CA ARG A 210 3.95 12.07 -8.18
C ARG A 210 3.00 12.08 -6.98
N LEU A 211 2.96 10.98 -6.22
CA LEU A 211 2.12 10.90 -5.02
C LEU A 211 2.68 11.77 -3.89
N ALA A 212 4.01 11.86 -3.73
CA ALA A 212 4.64 12.76 -2.78
C ALA A 212 4.41 14.25 -3.12
N ASP A 213 4.21 14.60 -4.39
CA ASP A 213 3.84 15.95 -4.82
C ASP A 213 2.33 16.24 -4.68
N GLY A 214 1.54 15.28 -4.19
CA GLY A 214 0.09 15.40 -4.01
C GLY A 214 -0.74 15.13 -5.28
N GLY A 215 -0.11 14.66 -6.36
CA GLY A 215 -0.77 14.26 -7.59
C GLY A 215 -1.60 12.97 -7.43
N SER A 216 -2.50 12.70 -8.38
CA SER A 216 -3.13 11.38 -8.52
C SER A 216 -2.43 10.57 -9.59
N ILE A 217 -2.26 9.27 -9.37
CA ILE A 217 -1.74 8.35 -10.40
C ILE A 217 -2.82 7.87 -11.37
N LEU A 218 -4.10 8.04 -11.04
CA LEU A 218 -5.20 7.57 -11.87
C LEU A 218 -5.49 8.53 -13.04
N ARG A 219 -5.91 7.97 -14.18
CA ARG A 219 -6.54 8.72 -15.27
C ARG A 219 -7.94 9.15 -14.83
N ARG A 220 -8.31 10.39 -15.15
CA ARG A 220 -9.65 10.94 -14.89
C ARG A 220 -10.61 10.60 -16.02
#